data_AF-A0A4Y7U2P4-F1
#
_entry.id   AF-A0A4Y7U2P4-F1
#
_cell.length_a   1.000
_cell.length_b   1.000
_cell.length_c   1.000
_cell.angle_alpha   90.00
_cell.angle_beta   90.00
_cell.angle_gamma   90.00
#
_symmetry.space_group_name_H-M   'P 1'
#
loop_
_entity.id
_entity.type
_entity.pdbx_description
1 polymer ?
#
loop_
_entity_poly.entity_id
_entity_poly.type
_entity_poly.pdbx_seq_one_letter_code
_entity_poly.pdbx_strand_id
1 'polypeptide(L)'
;GTTYVLDASGNRIIGDNGAYVVSTTTDNKLGTYQADWAGGINNKFTYKNLSFSFLIDVKKGGSVFSLDQYYGYGTGIYANSVGNNDLGNPIRNTLANGGGEILQGV
;
A
#
# COMPACT_ATOMS: atom_id res chain seq x y z
N GLY A 1 14.35 5.14 -1.17
CA GLY A 1 13.64 4.22 -0.26
C GLY A 1 13.91 2.78 -0.66
N THR A 2 13.33 1.80 0.03
CA THR A 2 13.73 0.38 -0.10
C THR A 2 12.77 -0.40 -1.00
N THR A 3 13.31 -1.29 -1.85
CA THR A 3 12.58 -2.24 -2.70
C THR A 3 12.94 -3.68 -2.34
N TYR A 4 12.22 -4.66 -2.90
CA TYR A 4 12.58 -6.08 -2.79
C TYR A 4 13.64 -6.46 -3.84
N VAL A 5 14.49 -7.42 -3.49
CA VAL A 5 15.39 -8.06 -4.45
C VAL A 5 14.59 -9.12 -5.22
N LEU A 6 14.72 -9.10 -6.54
CA LEU A 6 14.00 -10.00 -7.44
C LEU A 6 14.98 -10.97 -8.13
N ASP A 7 14.52 -12.19 -8.41
CA ASP A 7 15.23 -13.16 -9.25
C ASP A 7 15.16 -12.76 -10.75
N ALA A 8 15.77 -13.58 -11.61
CA ALA A 8 15.77 -13.34 -13.06
C ALA A 8 14.37 -13.46 -13.72
N SER A 9 13.40 -14.07 -13.04
CA SER A 9 12.01 -14.22 -13.47
C SER A 9 11.09 -13.15 -12.87
N GLY A 10 11.60 -12.27 -12.01
CA GLY A 10 10.85 -11.21 -11.35
C GLY A 10 10.18 -11.62 -10.03
N ASN A 11 10.45 -12.81 -9.51
CA ASN A 11 9.95 -13.26 -8.21
C ASN A 11 10.74 -12.63 -7.08
N ARG A 12 10.09 -12.35 -5.95
CA ARG A 12 10.77 -11.84 -4.75
C ARG A 12 11.59 -12.95 -4.12
N ILE A 13 12.82 -12.62 -3.75
CA ILE A 13 13.72 -13.54 -3.05
C ILE A 13 13.35 -13.58 -1.56
N ILE A 14 13.25 -14.79 -1.00
CA ILE A 14 13.02 -15.05 0.42
C ILE A 14 14.35 -15.44 1.07
N GLY A 15 14.72 -14.75 2.15
CA GLY A 15 15.94 -15.05 2.90
C GLY A 15 15.75 -16.23 3.86
N ASP A 16 16.86 -16.70 4.43
CA ASP A 16 16.88 -17.85 5.36
C ASP A 16 16.00 -17.66 6.61
N ASN A 17 15.67 -16.41 6.95
CA ASN A 17 14.77 -16.08 8.05
C ASN A 17 13.28 -16.12 7.67
N GLY A 18 12.95 -16.52 6.44
CA GLY A 18 11.58 -16.57 5.92
C GLY A 18 10.98 -15.22 5.54
N ALA A 19 11.75 -14.13 5.55
CA ALA A 19 11.31 -12.80 5.13
C ALA A 19 11.86 -12.43 3.75
N TYR A 20 11.19 -11.52 3.05
CA TYR A 20 11.70 -11.03 1.78
C TYR A 20 13.03 -10.27 1.95
N VAL A 21 13.97 -10.54 1.04
CA VAL A 21 15.23 -9.79 0.96
C VAL A 21 14.95 -8.41 0.38
N VAL A 22 15.47 -7.38 1.06
CA VAL A 22 15.33 -5.98 0.67
C VAL A 22 16.63 -5.43 0.10
N SER A 23 16.53 -4.51 -0.86
CA SER A 23 17.68 -3.86 -1.47
C SER A 23 18.45 -3.01 -0.45
N THR A 24 19.77 -2.99 -0.57
CA THR A 24 20.67 -2.10 0.18
C THR A 24 20.86 -0.74 -0.47
N THR A 25 20.35 -0.56 -1.69
CA THR A 25 20.40 0.72 -2.41
C THR A 25 19.42 1.73 -1.81
N THR A 26 19.80 3.01 -1.83
CA THR A 26 18.98 4.10 -1.27
C THR A 26 18.21 4.88 -2.33
N ASP A 27 18.67 4.86 -3.59
CA ASP A 27 18.15 5.62 -4.72
C ASP A 27 17.22 4.82 -5.65
N ASN A 28 16.25 4.12 -5.05
CA ASN A 28 15.24 3.39 -5.82
C ASN A 28 14.08 4.30 -6.21
N LYS A 29 13.63 4.21 -7.46
CA LYS A 29 12.43 4.89 -7.95
C LYS A 29 11.17 4.21 -7.39
N LEU A 30 10.55 4.83 -6.40
CA LEU A 30 9.34 4.31 -5.73
C LEU A 30 8.02 4.86 -6.27
N GLY A 31 8.09 5.85 -7.15
CA GLY A 31 6.91 6.55 -7.69
C GLY A 31 7.22 8.02 -7.93
N THR A 32 6.17 8.80 -8.17
CA THR A 32 6.24 10.25 -8.34
C THR A 32 5.12 10.90 -7.56
N TYR A 33 5.34 12.05 -6.95
CA TYR A 33 4.27 12.80 -6.27
C TYR A 33 3.37 13.55 -7.26
N GLN A 34 3.78 13.65 -8.52
CA GLN A 34 3.02 14.32 -9.57
C GLN A 34 1.78 13.51 -9.92
N ALA A 35 0.64 14.19 -10.09
CA ALA A 35 -0.58 13.56 -10.57
C ALA A 35 -0.43 13.23 -12.07
N ASP A 36 -1.01 12.11 -12.48
CA ASP A 36 -1.09 11.75 -13.90
C ASP A 36 -2.06 12.70 -14.62
N TRP A 37 -3.14 13.07 -13.92
CA TRP A 37 -4.04 14.12 -14.36
C TRP A 37 -4.74 14.81 -13.17
N ALA A 38 -5.16 16.04 -13.40
CA ALA A 38 -6.00 16.81 -12.50
C ALA A 38 -7.11 17.51 -13.28
N GLY A 39 -8.27 17.69 -12.67
CA GLY A 39 -9.40 18.35 -13.30
C GLY A 39 -10.45 18.77 -12.28
N GLY A 40 -11.28 19.74 -12.67
CA GLY A 40 -12.36 20.21 -11.83
C GLY A 40 -13.59 20.64 -12.64
N ILE A 41 -14.76 20.48 -12.03
CA ILE A 41 -16.05 20.87 -12.61
C ILE A 41 -16.74 21.81 -11.62
N ASN A 42 -16.96 23.04 -12.06
CA ASN A 42 -17.69 24.05 -11.30
C ASN A 42 -19.16 24.07 -11.76
N ASN A 43 -20.08 23.95 -10.81
CA ASN A 43 -21.51 23.92 -11.06
C ASN A 43 -22.16 25.12 -10.37
N LYS A 44 -23.03 25.82 -11.09
CA LYS A 44 -23.81 26.95 -10.54
C LYS A 44 -25.26 26.84 -10.96
N PHE A 45 -26.14 26.77 -9.97
CA PHE A 45 -27.59 26.77 -10.13
C PHE A 45 -28.12 28.11 -9.65
N THR A 46 -28.86 28.80 -10.51
CA THR A 46 -29.46 30.10 -10.20
C THR A 46 -30.97 30.01 -10.35
N TYR A 47 -31.69 30.40 -9.32
CA TYR A 47 -33.15 30.54 -9.36
C TYR A 47 -33.55 31.88 -8.73
N LYS A 48 -34.12 32.79 -9.54
CA LYS A 48 -34.41 34.18 -9.17
C LYS A 48 -33.17 34.88 -8.57
N ASN A 49 -33.23 35.24 -7.30
CA ASN A 49 -32.17 35.92 -6.55
C ASN A 49 -31.34 34.95 -5.67
N LEU A 50 -31.58 33.64 -5.74
CA LEU A 50 -30.78 32.64 -5.04
C LEU A 50 -29.81 31.96 -6.00
N SER A 51 -28.56 31.81 -5.57
CA SER A 51 -27.52 31.08 -6.29
C SER A 51 -26.89 30.05 -5.37
N PHE A 52 -26.80 28.81 -5.84
CA PHE A 52 -26.06 27.73 -5.20
C PHE A 52 -24.95 27.27 -6.15
N SER A 53 -23.73 27.15 -5.64
CA SER A 53 -22.59 26.68 -6.44
C SER A 53 -21.72 25.72 -5.65
N PHE A 54 -21.14 24.74 -6.34
CA PHE A 54 -20.16 23.83 -5.78
C PHE A 54 -19.10 23.47 -6.83
N LEU A 55 -17.91 23.13 -6.34
CA LEU A 55 -16.79 22.66 -7.13
C LEU A 55 -16.50 21.20 -6.80
N ILE A 56 -16.33 20.39 -7.82
CA ILE A 56 -15.72 19.06 -7.71
C ILE A 56 -14.30 19.20 -8.25
N ASP A 57 -13.28 18.88 -7.45
CA ASP A 57 -11.88 18.85 -7.85
C ASP A 57 -11.33 17.42 -7.68
N VAL A 58 -10.59 16.95 -8.66
CA VAL A 58 -10.02 15.61 -8.69
C VAL A 58 -8.56 15.68 -9.11
N LYS A 59 -7.71 14.96 -8.38
CA LYS A 59 -6.35 14.62 -8.78
C LYS A 59 -6.20 13.12 -8.75
N LYS A 60 -5.67 12.54 -9.83
CA LYS A 60 -5.52 11.09 -9.97
C LYS A 60 -4.10 10.75 -10.39
N GLY A 61 -3.60 9.67 -9.81
CA GLY A 61 -2.21 9.24 -10.01
C GLY A 61 -1.30 9.79 -8.93
N GLY A 62 -0.01 9.62 -9.17
CA GLY A 62 1.02 9.91 -8.18
C GLY A 62 1.07 8.89 -7.04
N SER A 63 2.08 9.06 -6.20
CA SER A 63 2.42 8.19 -5.08
C SER A 63 2.94 9.06 -3.95
N VAL A 64 2.40 8.86 -2.75
CA VAL A 64 2.78 9.58 -1.54
C VAL A 64 3.13 8.56 -0.48
N PHE A 65 4.23 8.80 0.23
CA PHE A 65 4.56 8.03 1.41
C PHE A 65 3.73 8.51 2.60
N SER A 66 2.99 7.59 3.24
CA SER A 66 2.21 7.86 4.45
C SER A 66 2.89 7.22 5.65
N LEU A 67 3.35 8.05 6.59
CA LEU A 67 3.96 7.59 7.83
C LEU A 67 2.95 6.86 8.72
N ASP A 68 1.70 7.33 8.74
CA ASP A 68 0.61 6.69 9.49
C ASP A 68 0.34 5.29 8.95
N GLN A 69 0.31 5.12 7.62
CA GLN A 69 0.14 3.82 6.99
C GLN A 69 1.32 2.89 7.30
N TYR A 70 2.54 3.42 7.29
CA TYR A 70 3.73 2.66 7.65
C TYR A 70 3.65 2.11 9.08
N TYR A 71 3.33 2.97 10.06
CA TYR A 71 3.19 2.55 11.46
C TYR A 71 1.96 1.66 11.69
N GLY A 72 0.87 1.89 10.97
CA GLY A 72 -0.31 1.05 11.09
C GLY A 72 -0.07 -0.38 10.59
N TYR A 73 0.76 -0.57 9.57
CA TYR A 73 1.23 -1.91 9.19
C TYR A 73 2.18 -2.49 10.25
N GLY A 74 3.13 -1.70 10.76
CA GLY A 74 4.08 -2.17 11.79
C GLY A 74 3.41 -2.56 13.12
N THR A 75 2.30 -1.92 13.48
CA THR A 75 1.51 -2.25 14.68
C THR A 75 0.41 -3.28 14.42
N GLY A 76 0.16 -3.62 13.16
CA GLY A 76 -0.87 -4.59 12.77
C GLY A 76 -2.29 -4.11 13.10
N ILE A 77 -2.64 -2.85 12.85
CA ILE A 77 -4.02 -2.36 13.04
C ILE A 77 -4.89 -2.50 11.78
N TYR A 78 -4.28 -2.73 10.61
CA TYR A 78 -4.99 -2.86 9.35
C TYR A 78 -5.52 -4.27 9.12
N ALA A 79 -6.62 -4.38 8.36
CA ALA A 79 -7.32 -5.63 8.10
C ALA A 79 -6.45 -6.71 7.43
N ASN A 80 -5.42 -6.33 6.66
CA ASN A 80 -4.50 -7.28 6.03
C ASN A 80 -3.58 -8.00 7.03
N SER A 81 -3.52 -7.54 8.27
CA SER A 81 -2.73 -8.17 9.34
C SER A 81 -3.56 -9.14 10.18
N VAL A 82 -4.83 -9.37 9.84
CA VAL A 82 -5.68 -10.40 10.46
C VAL A 82 -6.14 -11.39 9.40
N GLY A 83 -6.33 -12.64 9.80
CA GLY A 83 -6.74 -13.71 8.88
C GLY A 83 -6.22 -15.07 9.34
N ASN A 84 -6.57 -16.09 8.56
CA ASN A 84 -6.06 -17.45 8.74
C ASN A 84 -5.03 -17.76 7.66
N ASN A 85 -4.03 -18.58 8.00
CA ASN A 85 -3.08 -19.11 7.04
C ASN A 85 -3.69 -20.26 6.22
N ASP A 86 -2.87 -20.83 5.35
CA ASP A 86 -3.18 -21.98 4.48
C ASP A 86 -3.65 -23.22 5.26
N LEU A 87 -3.25 -23.33 6.54
CA LEU A 87 -3.67 -24.40 7.44
C LEU A 87 -4.92 -24.06 8.26
N GLY A 88 -5.52 -22.88 8.06
CA GLY A 88 -6.71 -22.43 8.78
C GLY A 88 -6.45 -21.83 10.16
N ASN A 89 -5.18 -21.69 10.57
CA ASN A 89 -4.81 -21.10 11.86
C ASN A 89 -4.67 -19.58 11.75
N PRO A 90 -4.98 -18.80 12.81
CA PRO A 90 -4.73 -17.36 12.80
C PRO A 90 -3.26 -17.03 12.49
N ILE A 91 -3.02 -16.17 11.49
CA ILE A 91 -1.66 -15.80 11.05
C ILE A 91 -0.81 -15.18 12.16
N ARG A 92 -1.47 -14.57 13.17
CA ARG A 92 -0.83 -13.92 14.32
C ARG A 92 -0.38 -14.86 15.42
N ASN A 93 -0.72 -16.14 15.35
CA ASN A 93 -0.19 -17.10 16.29
C ASN A 93 1.34 -17.17 16.16
N THR A 94 2.00 -17.57 17.24
CA THR A 94 3.43 -17.91 17.15
C THR A 94 3.62 -19.09 16.19
N LEU A 95 4.82 -19.21 15.60
CA LEU A 95 5.14 -20.35 14.72
C LEU A 95 4.93 -21.69 15.45
N ALA A 96 5.27 -21.76 16.74
CA ALA A 96 5.05 -22.95 17.57
C ALA A 96 3.56 -23.33 17.72
N ASN A 97 2.66 -22.36 17.58
CA ASN A 97 1.20 -22.54 17.64
C ASN A 97 0.56 -22.53 16.23
N GLY A 98 1.35 -22.90 15.20
CA GLY A 98 0.87 -23.05 13.83
C GLY A 98 0.50 -21.74 13.13
N GLY A 99 0.98 -20.59 13.63
CA GLY A 99 0.83 -19.29 12.97
C GLY A 99 1.89 -19.02 11.91
N GLY A 100 1.96 -17.77 11.45
CA GLY A 100 2.76 -17.39 10.29
C GLY A 100 2.01 -17.60 8.97
N GLU A 101 2.61 -17.09 7.89
CA GLU A 101 2.09 -17.20 6.52
C GLU A 101 3.21 -17.64 5.57
N ILE A 102 2.83 -18.32 4.47
CA ILE A 102 3.76 -18.68 3.40
C ILE A 102 3.88 -17.50 2.45
N LEU A 103 5.06 -16.88 2.41
CA LEU A 103 5.36 -15.84 1.44
C LEU A 103 5.51 -16.43 0.03
N GLN A 104 4.94 -15.74 -0.97
CA GLN A 104 5.14 -16.11 -2.37
C GLN A 104 6.49 -15.58 -2.85
N GLY A 105 7.36 -16.45 -3.37
CA GLY A 105 8.70 -16.10 -3.80
C GLY A 105 9.58 -17.33 -4.02
N VAL A 106 10.88 -17.11 -4.19
CA VAL A 106 11.91 -18.15 -4.34
C VAL A 106 13.04 -17.99 -3.34
#